data_AF-A0A438JFU2-F1
#
_entry.id   AF-A0A438JFU2-F1
#
_cell.length_a   1.000
_cell.length_b   1.000
_cell.length_c   1.000
_cell.angle_alpha   90.00
_cell.angle_beta   90.00
_cell.angle_gamma   90.00
#
_symmetry.space_group_name_H-M   'P 1'
#
loop_
_entity.id
_entity.type
_entity.pdbx_description
1 polymer ?
#
loop_
_entity_poly.entity_id
_entity_poly.type
_entity_poly.pdbx_seq_one_letter_code
_entity_poly.pdbx_strand_id
1 'polypeptide(L)'
;MQRLARDHVQRILGEQEKLNYELDSKRKELDNWSKELNKREALTEREKQKLDDEKKKNNDRNNSLQMASIEQRKADENVLKLVEEQKREKEEALSKILQLEKQLDAKQKLEMEIEEIKGKLQVMKHLGDEDDTAVQNKMKEMNEELEEKVGEMENLESLNQTLIVKERQSNDELQAARTELITGLKDMLSGRTNIGLKRMGELDEKPFLNTYNLKKPEWHPFKIVEVEGETLEIINEEDEKLQKLKQEWGDEIYMAVTKSLKEINEYNPSGRYTVFELWNFKEGRKATLKEVIQYILKNMKTLKRKR
;
A
#
# COMPACT_ATOMS: atom_id res chain seq x y z
N MET A 1 37.31 89.97 -69.11
CA MET A 1 37.73 89.22 -67.89
C MET A 1 36.60 88.92 -66.91
N GLN A 2 35.66 89.83 -66.61
CA GLN A 2 34.60 89.58 -65.61
C GLN A 2 33.57 88.48 -65.98
N ARG A 3 33.25 88.24 -67.26
CA ARG A 3 32.31 87.19 -67.68
C ARG A 3 32.85 85.77 -67.45
N LEU A 4 34.09 85.49 -67.86
CA LEU A 4 34.73 84.19 -67.67
C LEU A 4 34.86 83.79 -66.19
N ALA A 5 35.13 84.77 -65.31
CA ALA A 5 35.16 84.53 -63.86
C ALA A 5 33.77 84.20 -63.30
N ARG A 6 32.71 84.87 -63.79
CA ARG A 6 31.32 84.57 -63.41
C ARG A 6 30.90 83.17 -63.87
N ASP A 7 31.22 82.79 -65.11
CA ASP A 7 30.90 81.47 -65.65
C ASP A 7 31.64 80.35 -64.90
N HIS A 8 32.88 80.60 -64.48
CA HIS A 8 33.66 79.66 -63.67
C HIS A 8 33.07 79.48 -62.26
N VAL A 9 32.70 80.57 -61.58
CA VAL A 9 32.02 80.51 -60.28
C VAL A 9 30.68 79.78 -60.39
N GLN A 10 29.90 80.02 -61.45
CA GLN A 10 28.62 79.36 -61.66
C GLN A 10 28.78 77.85 -61.91
N ARG A 11 29.85 77.42 -62.60
CA ARG A 11 30.19 76.00 -62.77
C ARG A 11 30.55 75.34 -61.45
N ILE A 12 31.39 75.98 -60.63
CA ILE A 12 31.77 75.48 -59.30
C ILE A 12 30.54 75.35 -58.40
N LEU A 13 29.65 76.35 -58.40
CA LEU A 13 28.41 76.30 -57.62
C LEU A 13 27.50 75.14 -58.07
N GLY A 14 27.34 74.95 -59.37
CA GLY A 14 26.56 73.81 -59.91
C GLY A 14 27.19 72.44 -59.60
N GLU A 15 28.52 72.35 -59.57
CA GLU A 15 29.23 71.14 -59.13
C GLU A 15 29.08 70.90 -57.62
N GLN A 16 29.13 71.95 -56.78
CA GLN A 16 28.88 71.84 -55.35
C GLN A 16 27.43 71.41 -55.05
N GLU A 17 26.45 71.93 -55.78
CA GLU A 17 25.05 71.51 -55.64
C GLU A 17 24.87 70.03 -55.99
N LYS A 18 25.48 69.55 -57.08
CA LYS A 18 25.46 68.12 -57.46
C LYS A 18 26.12 67.26 -56.39
N LEU A 19 27.29 67.65 -55.90
CA LEU A 19 28.01 66.92 -54.86
C LEU A 19 27.22 66.87 -53.56
N ASN A 20 26.58 67.98 -53.16
CA ASN A 20 25.69 68.03 -52.00
C ASN A 20 24.48 67.10 -52.18
N TYR A 21 23.87 67.08 -53.37
CA TYR A 21 22.77 66.17 -53.67
C TYR A 21 23.21 64.69 -53.57
N GLU A 22 24.39 64.34 -54.11
CA GLU A 22 24.95 62.99 -54.00
C GLU A 22 25.26 62.62 -52.55
N LEU A 23 25.84 63.53 -51.76
CA LEU A 23 26.12 63.33 -50.34
C LEU A 23 24.83 63.11 -49.54
N ASP A 24 23.79 63.90 -49.80
CA ASP A 24 22.49 63.73 -49.16
C ASP A 24 21.82 62.41 -49.56
N SER A 25 21.96 61.99 -50.82
CA SER A 25 21.48 60.67 -51.27
C SER A 25 22.19 59.54 -50.53
N LYS A 26 23.53 59.57 -50.45
CA LYS A 26 24.31 58.57 -49.71
C LYS A 26 24.03 58.58 -48.22
N ARG A 27 23.79 59.75 -47.61
CA ARG A 27 23.38 59.86 -46.20
C ARG A 27 22.05 59.16 -45.95
N LYS A 28 21.06 59.34 -46.84
CA LYS A 28 19.75 58.65 -46.74
C LYS A 28 19.89 57.14 -46.92
N GLU A 29 20.75 56.68 -47.83
CA GLU A 29 21.03 55.25 -48.00
C GLU A 29 21.70 54.64 -46.75
N LEU A 30 22.68 55.33 -46.18
CA LEU A 30 23.34 54.91 -44.94
C LEU A 30 22.36 54.85 -43.76
N ASP A 31 21.45 55.82 -43.64
CA ASP A 31 20.39 55.82 -42.62
C ASP A 31 19.44 54.61 -42.80
N ASN A 32 19.05 54.31 -44.04
CA ASN A 32 18.23 53.14 -44.35
C ASN A 32 18.95 51.82 -44.04
N TRP A 33 20.24 51.71 -44.39
CA TRP A 33 21.05 50.52 -44.06
C TRP A 33 21.26 50.37 -42.55
N SER A 34 21.48 51.48 -41.83
CA SER A 34 21.59 51.45 -40.36
C SER A 34 20.29 50.97 -39.71
N LYS A 35 19.13 51.45 -40.18
CA LYS A 35 17.82 50.97 -39.71
C LYS A 35 17.60 49.48 -39.97
N GLU A 36 17.98 48.99 -41.15
CA GLU A 36 17.84 47.58 -41.49
C GLU A 36 18.80 46.69 -40.70
N LEU A 37 20.04 47.15 -40.48
CA LEU A 37 21.02 46.47 -39.63
C LEU A 37 20.51 46.33 -38.20
N ASN A 38 20.03 47.43 -37.59
CA ASN A 38 19.46 47.42 -36.25
C ASN A 38 18.27 46.45 -36.12
N LYS A 39 17.40 46.38 -37.14
CA LYS A 39 16.29 45.42 -37.15
C LYS A 39 16.78 43.97 -37.16
N ARG A 40 17.79 43.66 -37.98
CA ARG A 40 18.38 42.32 -38.06
C ARG A 40 19.08 41.95 -36.76
N GLU A 41 19.87 42.83 -36.18
CA GLU A 41 20.53 42.60 -34.89
C GLU A 41 19.51 42.32 -33.78
N ALA A 42 18.42 43.09 -33.72
CA ALA A 42 17.36 42.87 -32.74
C ALA A 42 16.64 41.52 -32.94
N LEU A 43 16.49 41.04 -34.19
CA LEU A 43 15.95 39.71 -34.47
C LEU A 43 16.91 38.61 -34.04
N THR A 44 18.20 38.72 -34.39
CA THR A 44 19.24 37.77 -34.01
C THR A 44 19.36 37.64 -32.49
N GLU A 45 19.32 38.75 -31.75
CA GLU A 45 19.42 38.72 -30.29
C GLU A 45 18.20 38.03 -29.65
N ARG A 46 16.99 38.28 -30.18
CA ARG A 46 15.78 37.57 -29.73
C ARG A 46 15.84 36.08 -30.03
N GLU A 47 16.34 35.69 -31.19
CA GLU A 47 16.51 34.28 -31.55
C GLU A 47 17.54 33.58 -30.66
N LYS A 48 18.66 34.25 -30.37
CA LYS A 48 19.68 33.77 -29.45
C LYS A 48 19.11 33.57 -28.04
N GLN A 49 18.36 34.55 -27.53
CA GLN A 49 17.72 34.45 -26.22
C GLN A 49 16.71 33.28 -26.16
N LYS A 50 15.89 33.10 -27.21
CA LYS A 50 14.98 31.96 -27.31
C LYS A 50 15.73 30.62 -27.29
N LEU A 51 16.83 30.52 -28.03
CA LEU A 51 17.65 29.30 -28.06
C LEU A 51 18.27 28.99 -26.69
N ASP A 52 18.72 30.01 -25.96
CA ASP A 52 19.30 29.83 -24.62
C ASP A 52 18.23 29.40 -23.61
N ASP A 53 17.02 29.98 -23.68
CA ASP A 53 15.88 29.57 -22.85
C ASP A 53 15.44 28.13 -23.16
N GLU A 54 15.41 27.74 -24.43
CA GLU A 54 15.10 26.37 -24.85
C GLU A 54 16.15 25.38 -24.37
N LYS A 55 17.44 25.70 -24.48
CA LYS A 55 18.54 24.87 -23.95
C LYS A 55 18.41 24.67 -22.44
N LYS A 56 18.15 25.74 -21.70
CA LYS A 56 17.95 25.68 -20.25
C LYS A 56 16.77 24.78 -19.89
N LYS A 57 15.62 24.98 -20.55
CA LYS A 57 14.42 24.16 -20.37
C LYS A 57 14.67 22.69 -20.71
N ASN A 58 15.46 22.41 -21.75
CA ASN A 58 15.81 21.05 -22.13
C ASN A 58 16.71 20.38 -21.08
N ASN A 59 17.71 21.10 -20.54
CA ASN A 59 18.53 20.61 -19.43
C ASN A 59 17.69 20.32 -18.19
N ASP A 60 16.78 21.21 -17.81
CA ASP A 60 15.92 21.02 -16.63
C ASP A 60 15.00 19.80 -16.81
N ARG A 61 14.44 19.62 -18.02
CA ARG A 61 13.65 18.42 -18.38
C ARG A 61 14.49 17.16 -18.32
N ASN A 62 15.70 17.17 -18.87
CA ASN A 62 16.58 16.01 -18.87
C ASN A 62 17.00 15.59 -17.45
N ASN A 63 17.34 16.56 -16.59
CA ASN A 63 17.62 16.32 -15.17
C ASN A 63 16.40 15.73 -14.45
N SER A 64 15.22 16.28 -14.71
CA SER A 64 13.97 15.79 -14.12
C SER A 64 13.65 14.35 -14.55
N LEU A 65 13.83 14.03 -15.84
CA LEU A 65 13.66 12.68 -16.38
C LEU A 65 14.66 11.69 -15.77
N GLN A 66 15.91 12.09 -15.62
CA GLN A 66 16.93 11.26 -14.97
C GLN A 66 16.56 10.96 -13.52
N MET A 67 16.09 11.96 -12.77
CA MET A 67 15.65 11.77 -11.39
C MET A 67 14.44 10.83 -11.31
N ALA A 68 13.45 11.00 -12.18
CA ALA A 68 12.29 10.13 -12.26
C ALA A 68 12.68 8.68 -12.59
N SER A 69 13.61 8.47 -13.52
CA SER A 69 14.11 7.13 -13.88
C SER A 69 14.84 6.46 -12.70
N ILE A 70 15.64 7.21 -11.94
CA ILE A 70 16.29 6.69 -10.74
C ILE A 70 15.27 6.31 -9.66
N GLU A 71 14.24 7.13 -9.47
CA GLU A 71 13.18 6.86 -8.50
C GLU A 71 12.35 5.64 -8.90
N GLN A 72 12.00 5.50 -10.18
CA GLN A 72 11.33 4.32 -10.72
C GLN A 72 12.16 3.05 -10.48
N ARG A 73 13.46 3.06 -10.83
CA ARG A 73 14.33 1.89 -10.60
C ARG A 73 14.41 1.50 -9.12
N LYS A 74 14.44 2.48 -8.21
CA LYS A 74 14.42 2.22 -6.76
C LYS A 74 13.07 1.64 -6.31
N ALA A 75 11.97 2.13 -6.87
CA ALA A 75 10.64 1.59 -6.59
C ALA A 75 10.54 0.13 -7.06
N ASP A 76 10.98 -0.16 -8.29
CA ASP A 76 11.00 -1.50 -8.87
C ASP A 76 11.84 -2.48 -8.04
N GLU A 77 13.03 -2.05 -7.58
CA GLU A 77 13.89 -2.85 -6.70
C GLU A 77 13.23 -3.13 -5.34
N ASN A 78 12.53 -2.15 -4.76
CA ASN A 78 11.81 -2.34 -3.51
C ASN A 78 10.62 -3.29 -3.67
N VAL A 79 9.88 -3.20 -4.77
CA VAL A 79 8.78 -4.12 -5.10
C VAL A 79 9.33 -5.54 -5.27
N LEU A 80 10.45 -5.71 -5.97
CA LEU A 80 11.09 -7.02 -6.11
C LEU A 80 11.45 -7.65 -4.76
N LYS A 81 12.07 -6.88 -3.86
CA LYS A 81 12.40 -7.35 -2.51
C LYS A 81 11.16 -7.75 -1.70
N LEU A 82 10.07 -7.00 -1.83
CA LEU A 82 8.80 -7.32 -1.16
C LEU A 82 8.20 -8.64 -1.70
N VAL A 83 8.25 -8.84 -3.01
CA VAL A 83 7.78 -10.09 -3.64
C VAL A 83 8.64 -11.28 -3.22
N GLU A 84 9.96 -11.12 -3.18
CA GLU A 84 10.88 -12.17 -2.69
C GLU A 84 10.63 -12.51 -1.22
N GLU A 85 10.44 -11.51 -0.37
CA GLU A 85 10.12 -11.71 1.05
C GLU A 85 8.78 -12.44 1.22
N GLN A 86 7.72 -12.00 0.53
CA GLN A 86 6.43 -12.69 0.55
C GLN A 86 6.52 -14.13 0.06
N LYS A 87 7.34 -14.39 -0.96
CA LYS A 87 7.57 -15.76 -1.45
C LYS A 87 8.25 -16.61 -0.37
N ARG A 88 9.26 -16.07 0.32
CA ARG A 88 9.93 -16.76 1.43
C ARG A 88 8.98 -17.06 2.58
N GLU A 89 8.19 -16.06 3.00
CA GLU A 89 7.16 -16.22 4.03
C GLU A 89 6.12 -17.28 3.65
N LYS A 90 5.68 -17.30 2.38
CA LYS A 90 4.75 -18.31 1.86
C LYS A 90 5.35 -19.72 1.87
N GLU A 91 6.62 -19.87 1.45
CA GLU A 91 7.33 -21.15 1.48
C GLU A 91 7.55 -21.66 2.92
N GLU A 92 7.90 -20.77 3.85
CA GLU A 92 8.02 -21.09 5.27
C GLU A 92 6.67 -21.55 5.87
N ALA A 93 5.58 -20.84 5.55
CA ALA A 93 4.24 -21.21 5.98
C ALA A 93 3.80 -22.57 5.41
N LEU A 94 4.03 -22.83 4.12
CA LEU A 94 3.71 -24.12 3.48
C LEU A 94 4.53 -25.27 4.09
N SER A 95 5.82 -25.05 4.35
CA SER A 95 6.68 -26.02 5.04
C SER A 95 6.14 -26.34 6.44
N LYS A 96 5.64 -25.33 7.16
CA LYS A 96 5.03 -25.51 8.48
C LYS A 96 3.73 -26.29 8.42
N ILE A 97 2.86 -26.00 7.45
CA ILE A 97 1.60 -26.74 7.22
C ILE A 97 1.91 -28.22 6.95
N LEU A 98 2.85 -28.51 6.06
CA LEU A 98 3.25 -29.89 5.76
C LEU A 98 3.79 -30.63 6.99
N GLN A 99 4.52 -29.93 7.87
CA GLN A 99 4.98 -30.51 9.13
C GLN A 99 3.81 -30.84 10.07
N LEU A 100 2.84 -29.93 10.17
CA LEU A 100 1.65 -30.10 11.00
C LEU A 100 0.76 -31.24 10.48
N GLU A 101 0.60 -31.39 9.17
CA GLU A 101 -0.12 -32.51 8.55
C GLU A 101 0.51 -33.85 8.94
N LYS A 102 1.84 -33.99 8.86
CA LYS A 102 2.54 -35.21 9.29
C LYS A 102 2.36 -35.50 10.79
N GLN A 103 2.34 -34.45 11.62
CA GLN A 103 2.10 -34.61 13.06
C GLN A 103 0.66 -35.03 13.33
N LEU A 104 -0.30 -34.52 12.56
CA LEU A 104 -1.71 -34.91 12.64
C LEU A 104 -1.89 -36.38 12.26
N ASP A 105 -1.29 -36.82 11.15
CA ASP A 105 -1.32 -38.23 10.72
C ASP A 105 -0.72 -39.15 11.79
N ALA A 106 0.41 -38.74 12.40
CA ALA A 106 1.03 -39.49 13.49
C ALA A 106 0.14 -39.56 14.73
N LYS A 107 -0.56 -38.45 15.09
CA LYS A 107 -1.52 -38.43 16.19
C LYS A 107 -2.68 -39.39 15.92
N GLN A 108 -3.28 -39.34 14.73
CA GLN A 108 -4.38 -40.23 14.34
C GLN A 108 -3.96 -41.70 14.36
N LYS A 109 -2.72 -42.00 13.95
CA LYS A 109 -2.17 -43.35 14.04
C LYS A 109 -2.09 -43.83 15.50
N LEU A 110 -1.60 -43.00 16.42
CA LEU A 110 -1.56 -43.33 17.84
C LEU A 110 -2.97 -43.56 18.41
N GLU A 111 -3.96 -42.75 18.02
CA GLU A 111 -5.36 -42.93 18.42
C GLU A 111 -5.91 -44.30 17.97
N MET A 112 -5.62 -44.71 16.73
CA MET A 112 -6.00 -46.04 16.23
C MET A 112 -5.31 -47.19 16.99
N GLU A 113 -4.01 -47.06 17.28
CA GLU A 113 -3.26 -48.08 18.05
C GLU A 113 -3.81 -48.24 19.48
N ILE A 114 -4.14 -47.14 20.14
CA ILE A 114 -4.76 -47.15 21.47
C ILE A 114 -6.11 -47.89 21.44
N GLU A 115 -6.96 -47.64 20.45
CA GLU A 115 -8.25 -48.34 20.37
C GLU A 115 -8.12 -49.80 19.95
N GLU A 116 -7.12 -50.15 19.13
CA GLU A 116 -6.83 -51.55 18.82
C GLU A 116 -6.40 -52.32 20.08
N ILE A 117 -5.50 -51.75 20.90
CA ILE A 117 -5.04 -52.39 22.15
C ILE A 117 -6.19 -52.50 23.15
N LYS A 118 -7.01 -51.45 23.32
CA LYS A 118 -8.23 -51.50 24.16
C LYS A 118 -9.19 -52.61 23.70
N GLY A 119 -9.43 -52.73 22.40
CA GLY A 119 -10.27 -53.78 21.83
C GLY A 119 -9.74 -55.19 22.11
N LYS A 120 -8.42 -55.41 21.90
CA LYS A 120 -7.75 -56.69 22.22
C LYS A 120 -7.86 -57.05 23.70
N LEU A 121 -7.60 -56.09 24.59
CA LEU A 121 -7.73 -56.29 26.04
C LEU A 121 -9.16 -56.64 26.44
N GLN A 122 -10.16 -55.98 25.84
CA GLN A 122 -11.56 -56.27 26.10
C GLN A 122 -11.93 -57.69 25.65
N VAL A 123 -11.47 -58.14 24.48
CA VAL A 123 -11.70 -59.52 24.01
C VAL A 123 -11.03 -60.55 24.92
N MET A 124 -9.76 -60.35 25.30
CA MET A 124 -9.05 -61.27 26.19
C MET A 124 -9.68 -61.35 27.58
N LYS A 125 -10.26 -60.26 28.08
CA LYS A 125 -11.02 -60.24 29.33
C LYS A 125 -12.27 -61.14 29.31
N HIS A 126 -12.89 -61.33 28.14
CA HIS A 126 -14.11 -62.13 28.01
C HIS A 126 -13.86 -63.58 27.57
N LEU A 127 -12.70 -63.87 26.97
CA LEU A 127 -12.35 -65.19 26.41
C LEU A 127 -11.30 -65.96 27.22
N GLY A 128 -10.56 -65.32 28.11
CA GLY A 128 -9.52 -65.98 28.92
C GLY A 128 -10.10 -66.70 30.13
N ASP A 129 -9.76 -67.97 30.31
CA ASP A 129 -9.93 -68.66 31.59
C ASP A 129 -9.03 -67.97 32.64
N GLU A 130 -9.56 -67.67 33.82
CA GLU A 130 -8.85 -66.93 34.88
C GLU A 130 -7.53 -67.60 35.33
N ASP A 131 -7.35 -68.89 35.05
CA ASP A 131 -6.21 -69.71 35.47
C ASP A 131 -5.01 -69.74 34.49
N ASP A 132 -5.13 -69.19 33.27
CA ASP A 132 -4.02 -69.20 32.31
C ASP A 132 -3.02 -68.07 32.56
N THR A 133 -1.91 -68.44 33.21
CA THR A 133 -0.84 -67.52 33.62
C THR A 133 -0.15 -66.84 32.43
N ALA A 134 -0.14 -67.48 31.25
CA ALA A 134 0.42 -66.89 30.04
C ALA A 134 -0.47 -65.77 29.49
N VAL A 135 -1.80 -65.94 29.56
CA VAL A 135 -2.78 -64.93 29.16
C VAL A 135 -2.71 -63.72 30.09
N GLN A 136 -2.57 -63.94 31.41
CA GLN A 136 -2.43 -62.88 32.41
C GLN A 136 -1.16 -62.03 32.20
N ASN A 137 0.00 -62.67 31.95
CA ASN A 137 1.24 -61.93 31.67
C ASN A 137 1.12 -61.06 30.42
N LYS A 138 0.53 -61.60 29.34
CA LYS A 138 0.34 -60.85 28.09
C LYS A 138 -0.67 -59.70 28.24
N MET A 139 -1.70 -59.90 29.05
CA MET A 139 -2.67 -58.87 29.39
C MET A 139 -2.01 -57.73 30.17
N LYS A 140 -1.10 -58.05 31.10
CA LYS A 140 -0.33 -57.07 31.85
C LYS A 140 0.61 -56.25 30.95
N GLU A 141 1.37 -56.91 30.08
CA GLU A 141 2.25 -56.23 29.10
C GLU A 141 1.46 -55.27 28.19
N MET A 142 0.31 -55.70 27.66
CA MET A 142 -0.55 -54.82 26.84
C MET A 142 -1.16 -53.66 27.63
N ASN A 143 -1.44 -53.85 28.93
CA ASN A 143 -1.90 -52.76 29.79
C ASN A 143 -0.81 -51.71 30.03
N GLU A 144 0.44 -52.15 30.26
CA GLU A 144 1.58 -51.24 30.42
C GLU A 144 1.83 -50.42 29.14
N GLU A 145 1.80 -51.05 27.96
CA GLU A 145 1.91 -50.36 26.66
C GLU A 145 0.75 -49.38 26.41
N LEU A 146 -0.47 -49.77 26.80
CA LEU A 146 -1.65 -48.90 26.70
C LEU A 146 -1.51 -47.67 27.61
N GLU A 147 -1.08 -47.85 28.86
CA GLU A 147 -0.86 -46.75 29.80
C GLU A 147 0.20 -45.78 29.29
N GLU A 148 1.29 -46.28 28.71
CA GLU A 148 2.34 -45.43 28.11
C GLU A 148 1.78 -44.59 26.95
N LYS A 149 1.10 -45.21 25.97
CA LYS A 149 0.53 -44.51 24.81
C LYS A 149 -0.58 -43.52 25.18
N VAL A 150 -1.43 -43.87 26.14
CA VAL A 150 -2.46 -42.96 26.67
C VAL A 150 -1.80 -41.76 27.36
N GLY A 151 -0.76 -41.99 28.17
CA GLY A 151 0.00 -40.92 28.80
C GLY A 151 0.69 -39.99 27.80
N GLU A 152 1.27 -40.53 26.72
CA GLU A 152 1.83 -39.71 25.62
C GLU A 152 0.76 -38.83 24.96
N MET A 153 -0.44 -39.38 24.72
CA MET A 153 -1.56 -38.65 24.15
C MET A 153 -2.05 -37.52 25.05
N GLU A 154 -2.23 -37.80 26.35
CA GLU A 154 -2.63 -36.80 27.34
C GLU A 154 -1.60 -35.66 27.45
N ASN A 155 -0.30 -35.98 27.40
CA ASN A 155 0.77 -34.98 27.39
C ASN A 155 0.70 -34.08 26.15
N LEU A 156 0.46 -34.66 24.96
CA LEU A 156 0.28 -33.89 23.72
C LEU A 156 -0.94 -32.97 23.78
N GLU A 157 -2.05 -33.45 24.32
CA GLU A 157 -3.27 -32.64 24.48
C GLU A 157 -3.09 -31.51 25.49
N SER A 158 -2.43 -31.79 26.62
CA SER A 158 -2.08 -30.79 27.63
C SER A 158 -1.16 -29.69 27.06
N LEU A 159 -0.14 -30.09 26.29
CA LEU A 159 0.75 -29.16 25.61
C LEU A 159 -0.03 -28.31 24.59
N ASN A 160 -0.89 -28.93 23.78
CA ASN A 160 -1.70 -28.21 22.79
C ASN A 160 -2.62 -27.17 23.47
N GLN A 161 -3.29 -27.55 24.55
CA GLN A 161 -4.13 -26.64 25.32
C GLN A 161 -3.32 -25.47 25.90
N THR A 162 -2.11 -25.74 26.40
CA THR A 162 -1.19 -24.71 26.91
C THR A 162 -0.76 -23.75 25.79
N LEU A 163 -0.43 -24.26 24.60
CA LEU A 163 -0.06 -23.46 23.44
C LEU A 163 -1.21 -22.56 22.98
N ILE A 164 -2.44 -23.07 22.95
CA ILE A 164 -3.64 -22.28 22.63
C ILE A 164 -3.80 -21.12 23.63
N VAL A 165 -3.65 -21.39 24.92
CA VAL A 165 -3.75 -20.34 25.94
C VAL A 165 -2.63 -19.31 25.78
N LYS A 166 -1.40 -19.74 25.48
CA LYS A 166 -0.25 -18.85 25.26
C LYS A 166 -0.38 -18.00 24.00
N GLU A 167 -0.88 -18.57 22.91
CA GLU A 167 -1.15 -17.86 21.67
C GLU A 167 -2.20 -16.77 21.88
N ARG A 168 -3.31 -17.10 22.55
CA ARG A 168 -4.33 -16.11 22.94
C ARG A 168 -3.74 -14.99 23.81
N GLN A 169 -2.96 -15.33 24.84
CA GLN A 169 -2.29 -14.33 25.69
C GLN A 169 -1.38 -13.41 24.88
N SER A 170 -0.56 -13.97 23.99
CA SER A 170 0.35 -13.20 23.15
C SER A 170 -0.40 -12.30 22.15
N ASN A 171 -1.49 -12.81 21.56
CA ASN A 171 -2.32 -12.01 20.68
C ASN A 171 -3.03 -10.87 21.45
N ASP A 172 -3.54 -11.12 22.65
CA ASP A 172 -4.13 -10.10 23.51
C ASP A 172 -3.12 -9.01 23.86
N GLU A 173 -1.87 -9.38 24.21
CA GLU A 173 -0.77 -8.44 24.46
C GLU A 173 -0.43 -7.61 23.21
N LEU A 174 -0.38 -8.23 22.03
CA LEU A 174 -0.13 -7.54 20.76
C LEU A 174 -1.25 -6.56 20.42
N GLN A 175 -2.51 -6.95 20.59
CA GLN A 175 -3.66 -6.06 20.37
C GLN A 175 -3.69 -4.92 21.38
N ALA A 176 -3.34 -5.18 22.65
CA ALA A 176 -3.21 -4.14 23.67
C ALA A 176 -2.13 -3.13 23.30
N ALA A 177 -0.92 -3.58 22.95
CA ALA A 177 0.19 -2.72 22.53
C ALA A 177 -0.17 -1.90 21.28
N ARG A 178 -0.86 -2.51 20.31
CA ARG A 178 -1.35 -1.82 19.11
C ARG A 178 -2.38 -0.74 19.46
N THR A 179 -3.33 -1.06 20.33
CA THR A 179 -4.37 -0.13 20.79
C THR A 179 -3.75 1.05 21.51
N GLU A 180 -2.76 0.80 22.38
CA GLU A 180 -2.04 1.83 23.11
C GLU A 180 -1.23 2.72 22.17
N LEU A 181 -0.54 2.14 21.18
CA LEU A 181 0.18 2.88 20.14
C LEU A 181 -0.76 3.80 19.35
N ILE A 182 -1.89 3.27 18.87
CA ILE A 182 -2.89 4.06 18.13
C ILE A 182 -3.44 5.19 19.01
N THR A 183 -3.74 4.89 20.28
CA THR A 183 -4.25 5.88 21.24
C THR A 183 -3.23 6.98 21.50
N GLY A 184 -1.98 6.63 21.77
CA GLY A 184 -0.90 7.58 22.01
C GLY A 184 -0.55 8.43 20.78
N LEU A 185 -0.73 7.89 19.57
CA LEU A 185 -0.50 8.62 18.32
C LEU A 185 -1.70 9.45 17.87
N LYS A 186 -2.88 9.27 18.46
CA LYS A 186 -4.13 9.94 18.04
C LYS A 186 -4.00 11.46 18.03
N ASP A 187 -3.43 12.03 19.08
CA ASP A 187 -3.27 13.48 19.20
C ASP A 187 -2.16 14.00 18.27
N MET A 188 -1.10 13.20 18.07
CA MET A 188 0.05 13.56 17.22
C MET A 188 -0.24 13.48 15.72
N LEU A 189 -1.19 12.62 15.33
CA LEU A 189 -1.55 12.30 13.94
C LEU A 189 -2.86 12.97 13.47
N SER A 190 -3.38 13.91 14.25
CA SER A 190 -4.64 14.64 13.99
C SER A 190 -4.56 15.72 12.89
N GLY A 191 -3.39 15.91 12.26
CA GLY A 191 -3.14 16.95 11.25
C GLY A 191 -3.22 16.47 9.79
N ARG A 192 -3.06 17.39 8.83
CA ARG A 192 -2.90 17.08 7.39
C ARG A 192 -1.52 16.49 7.13
N THR A 193 -1.31 15.25 7.52
CA THR A 193 -0.02 14.56 7.45
C THR A 193 -0.14 13.29 6.62
N ASN A 194 0.92 12.93 5.90
CA ASN A 194 0.91 11.78 4.99
C ASN A 194 0.66 10.45 5.73
N ILE A 195 1.03 10.39 7.02
CA ILE A 195 0.67 9.30 7.92
C ILE A 195 -0.35 9.84 8.90
N GLY A 196 -1.44 9.10 9.08
CA GLY A 196 -2.46 9.44 10.07
C GLY A 196 -3.26 8.21 10.51
N LEU A 197 -4.31 8.45 11.28
CA LEU A 197 -5.27 7.41 11.65
C LEU A 197 -6.46 7.46 10.69
N LYS A 198 -6.77 6.34 10.05
CA LYS A 198 -8.01 6.14 9.30
C LYS A 198 -8.93 5.25 10.12
N ARG A 199 -10.22 5.60 10.20
CA ARG A 199 -11.23 4.70 10.75
C ARG A 199 -11.78 3.84 9.61
N MET A 200 -11.54 2.53 9.68
CA MET A 200 -11.93 1.59 8.63
C MET A 200 -13.42 1.34 8.67
N GLY A 201 -14.10 1.52 7.53
CA GLY A 201 -15.56 1.45 7.45
C GLY A 201 -16.29 2.61 8.11
N GLU A 202 -15.65 3.78 8.26
CA GLU A 202 -16.35 5.01 8.62
C GLU A 202 -16.96 5.64 7.37
N LEU A 203 -18.27 5.85 7.40
CA LEU A 203 -18.99 6.65 6.41
C LEU A 203 -19.06 8.10 6.93
N ASP A 204 -18.61 9.07 6.12
CA ASP A 204 -18.63 10.51 6.46
C ASP A 204 -20.05 11.11 6.37
N GLU A 205 -21.01 10.31 5.92
CA GLU A 205 -22.35 10.69 5.54
C GLU A 205 -23.34 10.49 6.70
N LYS A 206 -23.26 11.39 7.69
CA LYS A 206 -24.11 11.43 8.89
C LYS A 206 -25.64 11.29 8.64
N PRO A 207 -26.23 11.81 7.54
CA PRO A 207 -27.68 11.65 7.31
C PRO A 207 -28.13 10.22 6.99
N PHE A 208 -27.26 9.40 6.41
CA PHE A 208 -27.62 8.12 5.75
C PHE A 208 -27.34 6.90 6.66
N LEU A 209 -26.41 7.07 7.60
CA LEU A 209 -26.04 6.07 8.61
C LEU A 209 -27.17 5.73 9.59
N ASN A 210 -28.00 6.72 9.96
CA ASN A 210 -29.09 6.55 10.92
C ASN A 210 -30.34 5.92 10.31
N THR A 211 -30.57 6.06 9.00
CA THR A 211 -31.81 5.61 8.35
C THR A 211 -31.83 4.10 8.08
N TYR A 212 -30.67 3.48 7.77
CA TYR A 212 -30.60 2.05 7.45
C TYR A 212 -30.00 1.15 8.53
N ASN A 213 -29.66 1.69 9.71
CA ASN A 213 -29.06 0.91 10.80
C ASN A 213 -27.81 0.11 10.35
N LEU A 214 -26.99 0.69 9.47
CA LEU A 214 -25.81 0.05 8.84
C LEU A 214 -24.75 -0.45 9.85
N LYS A 215 -24.87 -0.05 11.13
CA LYS A 215 -23.97 -0.43 12.24
C LYS A 215 -24.52 -1.56 13.13
N LYS A 216 -25.69 -2.13 12.81
CA LYS A 216 -26.24 -3.23 13.59
C LYS A 216 -25.56 -4.55 13.21
N PRO A 217 -25.03 -5.33 14.18
CA PRO A 217 -24.39 -6.62 13.92
C PRO A 217 -25.29 -7.64 13.19
N GLU A 218 -26.60 -7.46 13.30
CA GLU A 218 -27.65 -8.33 12.77
C GLU A 218 -27.78 -8.28 11.24
N TRP A 219 -27.30 -7.20 10.59
CA TRP A 219 -27.34 -7.09 9.13
C TRP A 219 -25.98 -7.40 8.54
N HIS A 220 -25.92 -8.54 7.84
CA HIS A 220 -24.70 -9.08 7.25
C HIS A 220 -24.93 -9.45 5.79
N PRO A 221 -24.85 -8.49 4.86
CA PRO A 221 -25.17 -8.70 3.45
C PRO A 221 -24.00 -9.36 2.72
N PHE A 222 -23.52 -10.50 3.22
CA PHE A 222 -22.44 -11.27 2.62
C PHE A 222 -22.89 -12.71 2.35
N LYS A 223 -22.28 -13.32 1.33
CA LYS A 223 -22.44 -14.72 0.97
C LYS A 223 -21.07 -15.38 0.88
N ILE A 224 -21.01 -16.65 1.21
CA ILE A 224 -19.81 -17.48 1.07
C ILE A 224 -19.79 -18.04 -0.34
N VAL A 225 -18.66 -17.86 -1.04
CA VAL A 225 -18.40 -18.45 -2.34
C VAL A 225 -17.10 -19.23 -2.29
N GLU A 226 -17.04 -20.34 -3.02
CA GLU A 226 -15.83 -21.13 -3.15
C GLU A 226 -15.15 -20.76 -4.48
N VAL A 227 -13.93 -20.23 -4.41
CA VAL A 227 -13.13 -19.83 -5.57
C VAL A 227 -11.78 -20.52 -5.45
N GLU A 228 -11.46 -21.41 -6.39
CA GLU A 228 -10.19 -22.17 -6.43
C GLU A 228 -9.87 -22.96 -5.14
N GLY A 229 -10.90 -23.39 -4.39
CA GLY A 229 -10.76 -24.11 -3.12
C GLY A 229 -10.62 -23.22 -1.88
N GLU A 230 -10.65 -21.89 -2.04
CA GLU A 230 -10.74 -20.93 -0.94
C GLU A 230 -12.19 -20.48 -0.73
N THR A 231 -12.63 -20.45 0.53
CA THR A 231 -13.95 -19.91 0.90
C THR A 231 -13.84 -18.41 1.14
N LEU A 232 -14.44 -17.63 0.25
CA LEU A 232 -14.42 -16.18 0.31
C LEU A 232 -15.79 -15.63 0.69
N GLU A 233 -15.80 -14.66 1.59
CA GLU A 233 -17.01 -13.94 1.98
C GLU A 233 -17.14 -12.66 1.17
N ILE A 234 -18.08 -12.65 0.22
CA ILE A 234 -18.31 -11.54 -0.70
C ILE A 234 -19.66 -10.88 -0.45
N ILE A 235 -19.82 -9.63 -0.84
CA ILE A 235 -21.11 -8.93 -0.71
C ILE A 235 -22.19 -9.67 -1.51
N ASN A 236 -23.33 -9.90 -0.88
CA ASN A 236 -24.52 -10.38 -1.54
C ASN A 236 -25.22 -9.21 -2.23
N GLU A 237 -24.99 -9.05 -3.53
CA GLU A 237 -25.64 -8.01 -4.32
C GLU A 237 -27.16 -8.15 -4.35
N GLU A 238 -27.72 -9.34 -4.09
CA GLU A 238 -29.17 -9.57 -4.04
C GLU A 238 -29.79 -9.22 -2.67
N ASP A 239 -29.00 -8.75 -1.71
CA ASP A 239 -29.51 -8.33 -0.40
C ASP A 239 -30.59 -7.25 -0.55
N GLU A 240 -31.78 -7.52 -0.02
CA GLU A 240 -32.95 -6.65 -0.16
C GLU A 240 -32.70 -5.23 0.34
N LYS A 241 -31.93 -5.08 1.43
CA LYS A 241 -31.64 -3.76 2.00
C LYS A 241 -30.61 -3.01 1.16
N LEU A 242 -29.58 -3.68 0.63
CA LEU A 242 -28.63 -3.08 -0.30
C LEU A 242 -29.32 -2.66 -1.61
N GLN A 243 -30.22 -3.48 -2.14
CA GLN A 243 -30.99 -3.15 -3.35
C GLN A 243 -31.93 -1.96 -3.12
N LYS A 244 -32.64 -1.94 -1.98
CA LYS A 244 -33.48 -0.81 -1.59
C LYS A 244 -32.67 0.48 -1.43
N LEU A 245 -31.51 0.40 -0.79
CA LEU A 245 -30.60 1.53 -0.63
C LEU A 245 -30.11 2.07 -1.98
N LYS A 246 -29.79 1.18 -2.92
CA LYS A 246 -29.42 1.54 -4.30
C LYS A 246 -30.58 2.21 -5.05
N GLN A 247 -31.81 1.74 -4.88
CA GLN A 247 -33.00 2.33 -5.52
C GLN A 247 -33.36 3.71 -4.95
N GLU A 248 -33.28 3.88 -3.64
CA GLU A 248 -33.69 5.12 -2.95
C GLU A 248 -32.61 6.22 -3.05
N TRP A 249 -31.33 5.86 -3.08
CA TRP A 249 -30.23 6.82 -2.97
C TRP A 249 -29.19 6.76 -4.11
N GLY A 250 -29.33 5.81 -5.03
CA GLY A 250 -28.46 5.69 -6.20
C GLY A 250 -27.16 4.92 -5.96
N ASP A 251 -26.38 4.81 -7.04
CA ASP A 251 -25.16 3.99 -7.10
C ASP A 251 -24.03 4.51 -6.21
N GLU A 252 -23.93 5.83 -6.02
CA GLU A 252 -22.86 6.45 -5.22
C GLU A 252 -22.93 5.99 -3.76
N ILE A 253 -24.13 6.03 -3.17
CA ILE A 253 -24.38 5.61 -1.79
C ILE A 253 -24.20 4.09 -1.65
N TYR A 254 -24.70 3.31 -2.61
CA TYR A 254 -24.47 1.87 -2.66
C TYR A 254 -22.97 1.54 -2.66
N MET A 255 -22.16 2.20 -3.49
CA MET A 255 -20.72 2.01 -3.53
C MET A 255 -20.03 2.41 -2.22
N ALA A 256 -20.44 3.52 -1.61
CA ALA A 256 -19.89 3.97 -0.33
C ALA A 256 -20.16 2.93 0.79
N VAL A 257 -21.41 2.46 0.91
CA VAL A 257 -21.82 1.48 1.92
C VAL A 257 -21.15 0.13 1.71
N THR A 258 -21.15 -0.39 0.48
CA THR A 258 -20.49 -1.67 0.16
C THR A 258 -18.99 -1.62 0.40
N LYS A 259 -18.32 -0.50 0.07
CA LYS A 259 -16.92 -0.28 0.41
C LYS A 259 -16.69 -0.29 1.92
N SER A 260 -17.53 0.42 2.67
CA SER A 260 -17.46 0.45 4.13
C SER A 260 -17.62 -0.92 4.76
N LEU A 261 -18.58 -1.72 4.28
CA LEU A 261 -18.81 -3.08 4.76
C LEU A 261 -17.62 -4.00 4.45
N LYS A 262 -17.04 -3.90 3.25
CA LYS A 262 -15.80 -4.61 2.89
C LYS A 262 -14.64 -4.23 3.81
N GLU A 263 -14.44 -2.94 4.08
CA GLU A 263 -13.38 -2.48 4.99
C GLU A 263 -13.60 -3.01 6.43
N ILE A 264 -14.84 -3.10 6.91
CA ILE A 264 -15.11 -3.71 8.23
C ILE A 264 -14.78 -5.21 8.21
N ASN A 265 -15.17 -5.93 7.16
CA ASN A 265 -14.93 -7.37 7.07
C ASN A 265 -13.43 -7.71 6.92
N GLU A 266 -12.68 -6.89 6.20
CA GLU A 266 -11.24 -7.07 6.01
C GLU A 266 -10.45 -6.81 7.31
N TYR A 267 -10.81 -5.75 8.06
CA TYR A 267 -10.01 -5.30 9.21
C TYR A 267 -10.52 -5.78 10.57
N ASN A 268 -11.79 -6.18 10.65
CA ASN A 268 -12.42 -6.70 11.86
C ASN A 268 -13.58 -7.68 11.54
N PRO A 269 -13.30 -8.81 10.87
CA PRO A 269 -14.33 -9.76 10.43
C PRO A 269 -15.20 -10.29 11.58
N SER A 270 -14.56 -10.60 12.72
CA SER A 270 -15.25 -11.16 13.89
C SER A 270 -16.00 -10.10 14.69
N GLY A 271 -15.41 -8.91 14.90
CA GLY A 271 -16.00 -7.87 15.74
C GLY A 271 -17.04 -7.02 15.01
N ARG A 272 -16.90 -6.85 13.69
CA ARG A 272 -17.83 -6.12 12.81
C ARG A 272 -18.12 -4.67 13.23
N TYR A 273 -17.16 -4.04 13.88
CA TYR A 273 -17.20 -2.61 14.18
C TYR A 273 -15.97 -1.92 13.59
N THR A 274 -16.12 -0.62 13.34
CA THR A 274 -15.04 0.21 12.81
C THR A 274 -13.84 0.24 13.75
N VAL A 275 -12.65 -0.01 13.22
CA VAL A 275 -11.38 0.06 13.95
C VAL A 275 -10.51 1.16 13.39
N PHE A 276 -9.62 1.70 14.23
CA PHE A 276 -8.60 2.63 13.76
C PHE A 276 -7.42 1.86 13.19
N GLU A 277 -6.88 2.39 12.09
CA GLU A 277 -5.66 1.88 11.49
C GLU A 277 -4.67 3.00 11.19
N LEU A 278 -3.39 2.68 11.34
CA LEU A 278 -2.31 3.54 10.88
C LEU A 278 -2.29 3.50 9.36
N TRP A 279 -2.49 4.65 8.73
CA TRP A 279 -2.72 4.76 7.31
C TRP A 279 -1.72 5.71 6.66
N ASN A 280 -1.18 5.30 5.52
CA ASN A 280 -0.42 6.18 4.64
C ASN A 280 -1.37 6.75 3.59
N PHE A 281 -1.81 7.99 3.78
CA PHE A 281 -2.74 8.68 2.90
C PHE A 281 -2.13 9.02 1.53
N LYS A 282 -0.81 9.11 1.45
CA LYS A 282 -0.11 9.32 0.17
C LYS A 282 -0.16 8.05 -0.69
N GLU A 283 0.07 6.90 -0.07
CA GLU A 283 0.15 5.60 -0.77
C GLU A 283 -1.20 4.86 -0.82
N GLY A 284 -2.23 5.34 -0.11
CA GLY A 284 -3.56 4.74 -0.11
C GLY A 284 -3.61 3.34 0.51
N ARG A 285 -2.71 3.03 1.46
CA ARG A 285 -2.61 1.72 2.12
C ARG A 285 -2.27 1.85 3.61
N LYS A 286 -2.36 0.73 4.34
CA LYS A 286 -1.85 0.61 5.72
C LYS A 286 -0.40 1.07 5.79
N ALA A 287 -0.10 1.90 6.78
CA ALA A 287 1.26 2.35 7.04
C ALA A 287 2.08 1.23 7.67
N THR A 288 3.30 1.05 7.17
CA THR A 288 4.27 0.11 7.75
C THR A 288 4.82 0.66 9.07
N LEU A 289 5.26 -0.24 9.96
CA LEU A 289 5.90 0.15 11.21
C LEU A 289 7.10 1.09 10.98
N LYS A 290 7.88 0.82 9.92
CA LYS A 290 9.02 1.64 9.52
C LYS A 290 8.60 3.06 9.14
N GLU A 291 7.55 3.22 8.33
CA GLU A 291 7.01 4.53 7.95
C GLU A 291 6.55 5.32 9.19
N VAL A 292 5.84 4.65 10.11
CA VAL A 292 5.34 5.25 11.35
C VAL A 292 6.48 5.72 12.25
N ILE A 293 7.49 4.86 12.49
CA ILE A 293 8.68 5.22 13.30
C ILE A 293 9.44 6.37 12.67
N GLN A 294 9.69 6.34 11.36
CA GLN A 294 10.40 7.41 10.65
C GLN A 294 9.67 8.76 10.78
N TYR A 295 8.34 8.74 10.65
CA TYR A 295 7.51 9.91 10.81
C TYR A 295 7.57 10.48 12.24
N ILE A 296 7.46 9.61 13.25
CA ILE A 296 7.60 9.99 14.66
C ILE A 296 8.96 10.63 14.92
N LEU A 297 10.06 10.00 14.50
CA LEU A 297 11.42 10.51 14.69
C LEU A 297 11.63 11.88 14.02
N LYS A 298 11.07 12.09 12.83
CA LYS A 298 11.13 13.37 12.12
C LYS A 298 10.40 14.46 12.91
N ASN A 299 9.19 14.19 13.39
CA ASN A 299 8.41 15.15 14.16
C ASN A 299 9.08 15.51 15.50
N MET A 300 9.65 14.53 16.21
CA MET A 300 10.42 14.78 17.43
C MET A 300 11.63 15.70 17.19
N LYS A 301 12.38 15.50 16.09
CA LYS A 301 13.51 16.38 15.73
C LYS A 301 13.07 17.81 15.43
N THR A 302 11.92 17.99 14.78
CA THR A 302 11.37 19.32 14.50
C THR A 302 10.90 20.05 15.75
N LEU A 303 10.32 19.32 16.72
CA LEU A 303 9.90 19.88 18.02
C LEU A 303 11.11 20.33 18.85
N LYS A 304 12.20 19.55 18.85
CA LYS A 304 13.45 19.90 19.56
C LYS A 304 14.17 21.13 18.99
N ARG A 305 13.93 21.50 17.72
CA ARG A 305 14.51 22.71 17.11
C ARG A 305 13.69 23.99 17.36
N LYS A 306 12.45 23.87 17.86
CA LYS A 306 11.55 24.99 18.13
C LYS A 306 11.52 25.42 19.60
N ARG A 307 12.14 24.65 20.50
CA ARG A 307 12.45 25.02 21.87
C ARG A 307 13.88 25.54 21.95
#